data_AF-A0A176Q7I5-F1
#
_entry.id   AF-A0A176Q7I5-F1
#
_cell.length_a   1.000
_cell.length_b   1.000
_cell.length_c   1.000
_cell.angle_alpha   90.00
_cell.angle_beta   90.00
_cell.angle_gamma   90.00
#
_symmetry.space_group_name_H-M   'P 1'
#
loop_
_entity.id
_entity.type
_entity.pdbx_description
1 polymer ?
#
loop_
_entity_poly.entity_id
_entity_poly.type
_entity_poly.pdbx_seq_one_letter_code
_entity_poly.pdbx_strand_id
1 'polypeptide(L)'
;MSYEEKKLVYRKKIRTYSKRLVTALSIASLSGYIAALALNISSLSLYFTIVSTILSALSLALNIWSLTDHFRRCGLNKQLDTSRQEKLMKICLDIASNVSFLIGGITSILPLEFPIIPFISVAFFILGCTFMATNFIRTMISQPQIDETKTSKLVII
;
A
#
# COMPACT_ATOMS: atom_id res chain seq x y z
N MET A 1 11.73 -30.63 7.94
CA MET A 1 11.28 -29.21 7.92
C MET A 1 11.20 -28.71 9.36
N SER A 2 12.06 -27.77 9.74
CA SER A 2 12.22 -27.30 11.12
C SER A 2 10.99 -26.48 11.59
N TYR A 3 10.69 -26.48 12.88
CA TYR A 3 9.61 -25.67 13.48
C TYR A 3 9.75 -24.17 13.14
N GLU A 4 10.98 -23.67 13.07
CA GLU A 4 11.29 -22.29 12.69
C GLU A 4 10.96 -21.98 11.21
N GLU A 5 11.15 -22.95 10.31
CA GLU A 5 10.77 -22.79 8.90
C GLU A 5 9.24 -22.70 8.73
N LYS A 6 8.49 -23.56 9.44
CA LYS A 6 7.01 -23.52 9.43
C LYS A 6 6.49 -22.19 9.97
N LYS A 7 7.08 -21.67 11.06
CA LYS A 7 6.73 -20.38 11.65
C LYS A 7 7.02 -19.20 10.72
N LEU A 8 8.11 -19.26 9.94
CA LEU A 8 8.44 -18.25 8.94
C LEU A 8 7.48 -18.26 7.74
N VAL A 9 7.12 -19.44 7.24
CA VAL A 9 6.14 -19.59 6.14
C VAL A 9 4.77 -19.07 6.59
N TYR A 10 4.33 -19.42 7.80
CA TYR A 10 3.06 -18.97 8.34
C TYR A 10 3.01 -17.44 8.51
N ARG A 11 4.05 -16.83 9.07
CA ARG A 11 4.15 -15.36 9.20
C ARG A 11 4.08 -14.65 7.85
N LYS A 12 4.74 -15.19 6.81
CA LYS A 12 4.65 -14.63 5.45
C LYS A 12 3.23 -14.74 4.89
N LYS A 13 2.58 -15.88 5.09
CA LYS A 13 1.22 -16.13 4.60
C LYS A 13 0.23 -15.14 5.22
N ILE A 14 0.23 -15.01 6.56
CA ILE A 14 -0.58 -14.03 7.27
C ILE A 14 -0.33 -12.62 6.73
N ARG A 15 0.93 -12.19 6.64
CA ARG A 15 1.27 -10.85 6.16
C ARG A 15 0.68 -10.57 4.77
N THR A 16 0.77 -11.53 3.86
CA THR A 16 0.23 -11.37 2.49
C THR A 16 -1.30 -11.24 2.52
N TYR A 17 -2.00 -12.07 3.29
CA TYR A 17 -3.46 -11.96 3.42
C TYR A 17 -3.89 -10.67 4.11
N SER A 18 -3.23 -10.29 5.20
CA SER A 18 -3.50 -9.04 5.91
C SER A 18 -3.29 -7.83 5.00
N LYS A 19 -2.20 -7.79 4.23
CA LYS A 19 -1.99 -6.72 3.24
C LYS A 19 -3.11 -6.65 2.22
N ARG A 20 -3.47 -7.79 1.60
CA ARG A 20 -4.55 -7.83 0.61
C ARG A 20 -5.89 -7.37 1.19
N LEU A 21 -6.22 -7.82 2.39
CA LEU A 21 -7.45 -7.43 3.09
C LEU A 21 -7.46 -5.94 3.40
N VAL A 22 -6.38 -5.41 3.99
CA VAL A 22 -6.26 -3.99 4.32
C VAL A 22 -6.34 -3.14 3.06
N THR A 23 -5.65 -3.51 1.98
CA THR A 23 -5.74 -2.79 0.70
C THR A 23 -7.16 -2.80 0.13
N ALA A 24 -7.84 -3.94 0.12
CA ALA A 24 -9.21 -4.04 -0.37
C ALA A 24 -10.18 -3.17 0.46
N LEU A 25 -10.06 -3.22 1.80
CA LEU A 25 -10.84 -2.40 2.70
C LEU A 25 -10.53 -0.91 2.52
N SER A 26 -9.27 -0.53 2.31
CA SER A 26 -8.88 0.87 2.07
C SER A 26 -9.50 1.40 0.78
N ILE A 27 -9.52 0.61 -0.30
CA ILE A 27 -10.15 1.02 -1.57
C ILE A 27 -11.66 1.15 -1.41
N ALA A 28 -12.31 0.20 -0.72
CA ALA A 28 -13.74 0.26 -0.43
C ALA A 28 -14.09 1.49 0.44
N SER A 29 -13.28 1.79 1.45
CA SER A 29 -13.47 2.93 2.34
C SER A 29 -13.24 4.26 1.62
N LEU A 30 -12.23 4.35 0.76
CA LEU A 30 -11.93 5.55 -0.04
C LEU A 30 -13.03 5.84 -1.07
N SER A 31 -13.53 4.81 -1.75
CA SER A 31 -14.67 4.95 -2.67
C SER A 31 -15.95 5.35 -1.93
N GLY A 32 -16.20 4.79 -0.75
CA GLY A 32 -17.26 5.23 0.14
C GLY A 32 -17.15 6.70 0.55
N TYR A 33 -15.94 7.16 0.89
CA TYR A 33 -15.67 8.57 1.20
C TYR A 33 -16.00 9.50 0.03
N ILE A 34 -15.53 9.17 -1.18
CA ILE A 34 -15.80 9.96 -2.40
C ILE A 34 -17.30 10.01 -2.69
N ALA A 35 -18.00 8.88 -2.56
CA ALA A 35 -19.44 8.81 -2.76
C ALA A 35 -20.20 9.65 -1.70
N ALA A 36 -19.81 9.58 -0.44
CA ALA A 36 -20.41 10.37 0.63
C ALA A 36 -20.19 11.88 0.44
N LEU A 37 -19.01 12.30 -0.04
CA LEU A 37 -18.74 13.68 -0.44
C LEU A 37 -19.64 14.12 -1.61
N ALA A 38 -19.75 13.30 -2.65
CA ALA A 38 -20.58 13.62 -3.83
C ALA A 38 -22.07 13.76 -3.47
N LEU A 39 -22.54 12.97 -2.50
CA LEU A 39 -23.91 13.02 -1.98
C LEU A 39 -24.10 14.04 -0.84
N ASN A 40 -23.04 14.75 -0.45
CA ASN A 40 -23.02 15.76 0.61
C ASN A 40 -23.48 15.24 2.00
N ILE A 41 -23.20 13.96 2.29
CA ILE A 41 -23.58 13.30 3.55
C ILE A 41 -22.40 13.37 4.53
N SER A 42 -22.29 14.49 5.26
CA SER A 42 -21.14 14.83 6.11
C SER A 42 -20.81 13.79 7.21
N SER A 43 -21.82 13.19 7.83
CA SER A 43 -21.61 12.16 8.86
C SER A 43 -20.95 10.91 8.29
N LEU A 44 -21.38 10.49 7.10
CA LEU A 44 -20.92 9.29 6.43
C LEU A 44 -19.51 9.48 5.84
N SER A 45 -19.21 10.69 5.34
CA SER A 45 -17.84 11.04 4.94
C SER A 45 -16.88 11.00 6.12
N LEU A 46 -17.30 11.48 7.31
CA LEU A 46 -16.47 11.43 8.52
C LEU A 46 -16.15 9.99 8.94
N TYR A 47 -17.16 9.10 8.95
CA TYR A 47 -16.95 7.68 9.25
C TYR A 47 -15.97 7.03 8.28
N PHE A 48 -16.14 7.23 6.97
CA PHE A 48 -15.22 6.67 5.98
C PHE A 48 -13.81 7.26 6.09
N THR A 49 -13.66 8.53 6.43
CA THR A 49 -12.35 9.14 6.69
C THR A 49 -11.66 8.47 7.88
N ILE A 50 -12.36 8.27 9.00
CA ILE A 50 -11.79 7.61 10.19
C ILE A 50 -11.35 6.18 9.86
N VAL A 51 -12.23 5.40 9.21
CA VAL A 51 -11.93 4.02 8.80
C VAL A 51 -10.73 3.98 7.84
N SER A 52 -10.71 4.87 6.84
CA SER A 52 -9.59 4.97 5.89
C SER A 52 -8.28 5.30 6.60
N THR A 53 -8.30 6.21 7.57
CA THR A 53 -7.12 6.59 8.37
C THR A 53 -6.56 5.41 9.15
N ILE A 54 -7.44 4.64 9.82
CA ILE A 54 -7.04 3.42 10.56
C ILE A 54 -6.43 2.38 9.61
N LEU A 55 -7.07 2.15 8.47
CA LEU A 55 -6.58 1.19 7.47
C LEU A 55 -5.23 1.62 6.89
N SER A 56 -5.03 2.91 6.63
CA SER A 56 -3.74 3.46 6.18
C SER A 56 -2.64 3.28 7.24
N ALA A 57 -2.94 3.44 8.53
CA ALA A 57 -2.00 3.15 9.61
C ALA A 57 -1.60 1.66 9.65
N LEU A 58 -2.59 0.76 9.56
CA LEU A 58 -2.35 -0.68 9.51
C LEU A 58 -1.52 -1.07 8.29
N SER A 59 -1.85 -0.52 7.11
CA SER A 59 -1.11 -0.72 5.87
C SER A 59 0.33 -0.25 6.01
N LEU A 60 0.56 0.91 6.63
CA LEU A 60 1.89 1.45 6.90
C LEU A 60 2.71 0.51 7.79
N ALA A 61 2.14 0.04 8.89
CA ALA A 61 2.81 -0.92 9.78
C ALA A 61 3.21 -2.20 9.05
N LEU A 62 2.32 -2.76 8.22
CA LEU A 62 2.61 -3.94 7.40
C LEU A 62 3.69 -3.68 6.34
N ASN A 63 3.75 -2.47 5.78
CA ASN A 63 4.77 -2.08 4.80
C ASN A 63 6.14 -1.85 5.44
N ILE A 64 6.21 -1.18 6.58
CA ILE A 64 7.44 -1.03 7.37
C ILE A 64 7.96 -2.40 7.79
N TRP A 65 7.09 -3.29 8.29
CA TRP A 65 7.48 -4.67 8.60
C TRP A 65 8.08 -5.35 7.36
N SER A 66 7.42 -5.24 6.21
CA SER A 66 7.89 -5.82 4.95
C SER A 66 9.25 -5.25 4.53
N LEU A 67 9.49 -3.96 4.77
CA LEU A 67 10.76 -3.29 4.48
C LEU A 67 11.87 -3.79 5.40
N THR A 68 11.61 -3.89 6.71
CA THR A 68 12.56 -4.43 7.69
C THR A 68 12.94 -5.88 7.38
N ASP A 69 11.96 -6.74 7.03
CA ASP A 69 12.22 -8.12 6.61
C ASP A 69 13.02 -8.18 5.29
N HIS A 70 12.79 -7.23 4.37
CA HIS A 70 13.58 -7.10 3.14
C HIS A 70 15.04 -6.76 3.45
N PHE A 71 15.30 -5.75 4.28
CA PHE A 71 16.67 -5.36 4.66
C PHE A 71 17.39 -6.45 5.46
N ARG A 72 16.69 -7.13 6.38
CA ARG A 72 17.25 -8.27 7.12
C ARG A 72 17.73 -9.39 6.19
N ARG A 73 17.03 -9.61 5.08
CA ARG A 73 17.42 -10.59 4.04
C ARG A 73 18.54 -10.06 3.13
N CYS A 74 18.58 -8.77 2.84
CA CYS A 74 19.67 -8.16 2.04
C CYS A 74 20.99 -8.07 2.80
N GLY A 75 20.98 -7.82 4.12
CA GLY A 75 22.20 -7.82 4.93
C GLY A 75 22.96 -9.16 4.90
N LEU A 76 22.25 -10.26 4.62
CA LEU A 76 22.81 -11.60 4.43
C LEU A 76 23.31 -11.87 3.01
N ASN A 77 22.98 -11.03 2.03
CA ASN A 77 23.19 -11.32 0.61
C ASN A 77 23.54 -10.01 -0.12
N LYS A 78 24.85 -9.69 -0.14
CA LYS A 78 25.45 -8.36 -0.43
C LYS A 78 25.14 -7.71 -1.80
N GLN A 79 24.35 -8.34 -2.66
CA GLN A 79 24.05 -7.81 -4.00
C GLN A 79 22.57 -7.46 -4.13
N LEU A 80 22.28 -6.18 -4.38
CA LEU A 80 20.98 -5.70 -4.83
C LEU A 80 20.90 -5.92 -6.33
N ASP A 81 20.23 -6.99 -6.74
CA ASP A 81 19.88 -7.21 -8.14
C ASP A 81 18.65 -6.36 -8.54
N THR A 82 18.43 -6.13 -9.84
CA THR A 82 17.35 -5.28 -10.37
C THR A 82 15.96 -5.68 -9.86
N SER A 83 15.69 -6.97 -9.73
CA SER A 83 14.45 -7.51 -9.15
C SER A 83 14.21 -7.11 -7.69
N ARG A 84 15.28 -6.91 -6.92
CA ARG A 84 15.19 -6.48 -5.51
C ARG A 84 14.97 -4.99 -5.39
N GLN A 85 15.58 -4.19 -6.26
CA GLN A 85 15.35 -2.74 -6.32
C GLN A 85 13.89 -2.43 -6.67
N GLU A 86 13.32 -3.15 -7.63
CA GLU A 86 11.92 -3.00 -8.03
C GLU A 86 10.95 -3.31 -6.87
N LYS A 87 11.20 -4.40 -6.15
CA LYS A 87 10.43 -4.76 -4.95
C LYS A 87 10.53 -3.72 -3.85
N LEU A 88 11.71 -3.15 -3.63
CA LEU A 88 11.93 -2.11 -2.62
C LEU A 88 11.18 -0.83 -3.00
N MET A 89 11.24 -0.44 -4.27
CA MET A 89 10.50 0.74 -4.73
C MET A 89 8.99 0.56 -4.63
N LYS A 90 8.47 -0.64 -4.91
CA LYS A 90 7.06 -0.96 -4.66
C LYS A 90 6.66 -0.74 -3.20
N ILE A 91 7.48 -1.21 -2.26
CA ILE A 91 7.24 -0.99 -0.83
C ILE A 91 7.32 0.50 -0.47
N CYS A 92 8.27 1.25 -1.03
CA CYS A 92 8.39 2.69 -0.79
C CYS A 92 7.19 3.48 -1.32
N LEU A 93 6.69 3.17 -2.52
CA LEU A 93 5.49 3.80 -3.07
C LEU A 93 4.25 3.51 -2.22
N ASP A 94 4.11 2.27 -1.73
CA ASP A 94 3.01 1.93 -0.81
C ASP A 94 3.12 2.69 0.53
N ILE A 95 4.34 2.88 1.05
CA ILE A 95 4.57 3.69 2.25
C ILE A 95 4.20 5.15 1.99
N ALA A 96 4.68 5.74 0.90
CA ALA A 96 4.39 7.13 0.53
C ALA A 96 2.89 7.38 0.36
N SER A 97 2.18 6.43 -0.27
CA SER A 97 0.73 6.45 -0.40
C SER A 97 0.03 6.43 0.96
N ASN A 98 0.40 5.49 1.84
CA ASN A 98 -0.20 5.39 3.18
C ASN A 98 0.05 6.62 4.05
N VAL A 99 1.27 7.17 4.02
CA VAL A 99 1.62 8.39 4.76
C VAL A 99 0.79 9.57 4.25
N SER A 100 0.64 9.71 2.94
CA SER A 100 -0.19 10.75 2.35
C SER A 100 -1.64 10.62 2.81
N PHE A 101 -2.22 9.42 2.77
CA PHE A 101 -3.57 9.17 3.26
C PHE A 101 -3.73 9.42 4.76
N LEU A 102 -2.72 9.12 5.58
CA LEU A 102 -2.74 9.42 7.01
C LEU A 102 -2.77 10.92 7.27
N ILE A 103 -1.92 11.70 6.60
CA ILE A 103 -1.89 13.15 6.76
C ILE A 103 -3.22 13.74 6.30
N GLY A 104 -3.73 13.30 5.15
CA GLY A 104 -5.04 13.72 4.62
C GLY A 104 -6.18 13.41 5.58
N GLY A 105 -6.23 12.18 6.09
CA GLY A 105 -7.25 11.73 7.03
C GLY A 105 -7.23 12.47 8.37
N ILE A 106 -6.04 12.56 9.00
CA ILE A 106 -5.87 13.27 10.28
C ILE A 106 -6.24 14.74 10.15
N THR A 107 -5.78 15.41 9.08
CA THR A 107 -6.12 16.83 8.85
C THR A 107 -7.62 17.02 8.66
N SER A 108 -8.34 16.11 7.98
CA SER A 108 -9.80 16.21 7.84
C SER A 108 -10.60 15.88 9.11
N ILE A 109 -10.02 15.18 10.09
CA ILE A 109 -10.70 14.84 11.35
C ILE A 109 -10.46 15.93 12.41
N LEU A 110 -9.35 16.67 12.31
CA LEU A 110 -9.01 17.66 13.32
C LEU A 110 -10.09 18.76 13.38
N PRO A 111 -10.62 19.07 14.57
CA PRO A 111 -11.61 20.13 14.78
C PRO A 111 -10.91 21.49 14.78
N LEU A 112 -10.23 21.80 13.68
CA LEU A 112 -9.51 23.04 13.48
C LEU A 112 -10.36 23.91 12.55
N GLU A 113 -10.75 25.09 13.02
CA GLU A 113 -11.64 26.03 12.32
C GLU A 113 -10.96 26.78 11.15
N PHE A 114 -9.84 26.25 10.62
CA PHE A 114 -9.12 26.89 9.54
C PHE A 114 -9.68 26.47 8.17
N PRO A 115 -10.14 27.43 7.32
CA PRO A 115 -10.71 27.13 6.01
C PRO A 115 -9.71 26.50 5.02
N ILE A 116 -8.42 26.48 5.35
CA ILE A 116 -7.34 25.90 4.55
C ILE A 116 -7.25 24.37 4.73
N ILE A 117 -7.79 23.83 5.83
CA ILE A 117 -7.62 22.42 6.20
C ILE A 117 -8.25 21.44 5.21
N PRO A 118 -9.46 21.69 4.67
CA PRO A 118 -10.01 20.87 3.59
C PRO A 118 -9.09 20.83 2.36
N PHE A 119 -8.44 21.94 2.01
CA PHE A 119 -7.51 22.00 0.87
C PHE A 119 -6.25 21.17 1.11
N ILE A 120 -5.66 21.26 2.31
CA ILE A 120 -4.49 20.45 2.69
C ILE A 120 -4.87 18.96 2.66
N SER A 121 -6.00 18.60 3.25
CA SER A 121 -6.46 17.22 3.31
C SER A 121 -6.66 16.62 1.91
N VAL A 122 -7.37 17.33 1.03
CA VAL A 122 -7.61 16.90 -0.36
C VAL A 122 -6.30 16.75 -1.14
N ALA A 123 -5.34 17.67 -0.98
CA ALA A 123 -4.05 17.58 -1.66
C ALA A 123 -3.30 16.29 -1.27
N PHE A 124 -3.31 15.92 0.01
CA PHE A 124 -2.71 14.68 0.50
C PHE A 124 -3.47 13.43 0.03
N PHE A 125 -4.80 13.47 -0.08
CA PHE A 125 -5.57 12.38 -0.70
C PHE A 125 -5.20 12.19 -2.18
N ILE A 126 -5.10 13.27 -2.96
CA ILE A 126 -4.68 13.22 -4.37
C ILE A 126 -3.28 12.63 -4.50
N LEU A 127 -2.35 13.07 -3.64
CA LEU A 127 -0.99 12.55 -3.63
C LEU A 127 -0.95 11.05 -3.29
N GLY A 128 -1.72 10.62 -2.28
CA GLY A 128 -1.87 9.21 -1.91
C GLY A 128 -2.39 8.34 -3.04
N CYS A 129 -3.41 8.82 -3.75
CA CYS A 129 -3.96 8.17 -4.95
C CYS A 129 -2.94 8.09 -6.08
N THR A 130 -2.14 9.15 -6.27
CA THR A 130 -1.11 9.22 -7.32
C THR A 130 -0.03 8.17 -7.10
N PHE A 131 0.47 8.03 -5.86
CA PHE A 131 1.43 6.99 -5.51
C PHE A 131 0.85 5.57 -5.68
N MET A 132 -0.41 5.37 -5.27
CA MET A 132 -1.10 4.09 -5.44
C MET A 132 -1.26 3.71 -6.92
N ALA A 133 -1.70 4.65 -7.75
CA ALA A 133 -1.87 4.45 -9.19
C ALA A 133 -0.53 4.17 -9.88
N THR A 134 0.52 4.92 -9.52
CA THR A 134 1.89 4.68 -10.02
C THR A 134 2.35 3.26 -9.68
N ASN A 135 2.12 2.79 -8.46
CA ASN A 135 2.49 1.44 -8.06
C ASN A 135 1.67 0.37 -8.79
N PHE A 136 0.38 0.62 -9.03
CA PHE A 136 -0.50 -0.28 -9.77
C PHE A 136 -0.05 -0.41 -11.23
N ILE A 137 0.14 0.70 -11.94
CA ILE A 137 0.62 0.74 -13.32
C ILE A 137 1.97 0.03 -13.43
N ARG A 138 2.90 0.30 -12.51
CA ARG A 138 4.20 -0.37 -12.50
C ARG A 138 4.05 -1.88 -12.34
N THR A 139 3.16 -2.32 -11.44
CA THR A 139 2.90 -3.77 -11.26
C THR A 139 2.35 -4.40 -12.55
N MET A 140 1.47 -3.70 -13.28
CA MET A 140 0.95 -4.17 -14.57
C MET A 140 2.02 -4.21 -15.65
N ILE A 141 2.96 -3.27 -15.69
CA ILE A 141 4.04 -3.23 -16.68
C ILE A 141 5.10 -4.31 -16.41
N SER A 142 5.36 -4.63 -15.13
CA SER A 142 6.36 -5.64 -14.75
C SER A 142 5.82 -7.08 -14.81
N GLN A 143 4.50 -7.28 -14.84
CA GLN A 143 3.88 -8.60 -15.00
C GLN A 143 4.10 -9.26 -16.39
N PRO A 144 3.96 -8.58 -17.54
CA PRO A 144 4.10 -9.21 -18.86
C PRO A 144 5.50 -9.77 -19.15
N GLN A 145 6.56 -9.23 -18.52
CA GLN A 145 7.92 -9.73 -18.76
C GLN A 145 8.22 -11.11 -18.15
N ILE A 146 7.39 -11.60 -17.21
CA ILE A 146 7.59 -12.91 -16.56
C ILE A 146 6.95 -14.06 -17.37
N ASP A 147 5.90 -13.77 -18.15
CA ASP A 147 5.24 -14.80 -18.97
C ASP A 147 5.96 -15.05 -20.31
N GLU A 148 6.63 -14.06 -20.91
CA GLU A 148 7.42 -14.27 -22.14
C GLU A 148 8.78 -14.96 -21.87
N THR A 149 9.40 -14.73 -20.71
CA THR A 149 10.70 -15.36 -20.38
C THR A 149 10.57 -16.83 -19.96
N LYS A 150 9.38 -17.29 -19.58
CA LYS A 150 9.11 -18.72 -19.30
C LYS A 150 8.82 -19.53 -20.56
N THR A 151 8.19 -18.93 -21.57
CA THR A 151 7.93 -19.59 -22.86
C THR A 151 9.16 -19.65 -23.76
N SER A 152 10.02 -18.62 -23.76
CA SER A 152 11.25 -18.65 -24.58
C SER A 152 12.31 -19.67 -24.11
N LYS A 153 12.21 -20.22 -22.90
CA LYS A 153 13.09 -21.31 -22.42
C LYS A 153 12.54 -22.72 -22.68
N LEU A 154 11.36 -22.84 -23.30
CA LEU A 154 10.68 -24.12 -23.52
C LEU A 154 10.59 -24.52 -25.00
N VAL A 155 11.46 -23.98 -25.87
CA VAL A 155 11.61 -24.43 -27.26
C VAL A 155 13.09 -24.72 -27.53
N ILE A 156 13.61 -25.76 -26.88
CA ILE A 156 14.65 -26.62 -27.42
C ILE A 156 14.25 -28.04 -27.02
N ILE A 157 13.60 -28.75 -27.93
CA ILE A 157 13.74 -30.18 -28.27
C ILE A 157 13.26 -30.30 -29.72
#